data_AF-A0A8H8UJX3-F1
#
_entry.id   AF-A0A8H8UJX3-F1
#
_cell.length_a   1.000
_cell.length_b   1.000
_cell.length_c   1.000
_cell.angle_alpha   90.00
_cell.angle_beta   90.00
_cell.angle_gamma   90.00
#
_symmetry.space_group_name_H-M   'P 1'
#
loop_
_entity.id
_entity.type
_entity.pdbx_description
1 polymer ?
#
loop_
_entity_poly.entity_id
_entity_poly.type
_entity_poly.pdbx_seq_one_letter_code
_entity_poly.pdbx_strand_id
1 'polypeptide(L)'
;MEPSNYEDIPDKPRYLDFPCLEPGTTAADGKQALNRWSTTITRGHDFPGAQAMLYAAGVPNREMMKTAPHVGISTVWWEGNPCNTHLHDLGKIVKDAVQKQGMLGWQFNTIGVSDGITMGGEGMRFSLQTREIIADSIETVTCAQHYDANISIPGCDKNMPGVIMAAARHNRPFLMIYGGTIKKGFSKLLDKHINISTCYEAAGALNYDRLHAATGAGEPGRTPSDVMEDLEQHACPGVGACGGMYTANTMSTAIEAMGLCLPGSSSNPAVSPAKARECAKAADAIKICMEKNIRPRDLMTTESFENALVVTMALGGSTNGVLHFLAMAGTAEVPLTLDDIQRVSNKVPFIADLAPSGKFFMEDLYNIGGTPSVLKLLVAAGLLNGSIPTVTGKTLAENLEPFPSLPQDQVIIRPLSNPIKQTGHLQILRGNLSPGGAVAKITGKEGLVFTGKARVFDKEFALDAALNKGQIPHGENLVLIVRYEGPKGGPGMPEQLKSSAAIMGAGLTNVALVTDGRYSGASHGFIVGHVVPEAAVGGPIALVQDGDVITISAKTNTLSMDVSDEEIAERLKAWKPPKSAVNRGVLAKYQRLVGDASHGAMTDLF
;
A
#
# COMPACT_ATOMS: atom_id res chain seq x y z
N MET A 1 31.59 20.31 3.00
CA MET A 1 30.95 19.42 4.00
C MET A 1 31.23 18.02 3.53
N GLU A 2 31.93 17.24 4.35
CA GLU A 2 32.43 15.92 3.96
C GLU A 2 31.29 14.96 3.59
N PRO A 3 31.49 14.11 2.57
CA PRO A 3 30.56 13.04 2.22
C PRO A 3 30.81 11.85 3.17
N SER A 4 30.29 11.90 4.40
CA SER A 4 30.47 10.83 5.40
C SER A 4 29.18 10.25 5.98
N ASN A 5 27.98 10.56 5.44
CA ASN A 5 26.71 10.11 6.04
C ASN A 5 26.05 8.90 5.35
N TYR A 6 26.78 8.02 4.68
CA TYR A 6 26.20 6.79 4.10
C TYR A 6 26.53 5.51 4.87
N GLU A 7 27.08 5.61 6.09
CA GLU A 7 27.26 4.47 7.01
C GLU A 7 26.81 4.77 8.45
N ASP A 8 25.77 5.57 8.66
CA ASP A 8 25.05 5.50 9.93
C ASP A 8 24.12 4.28 9.87
N ILE A 9 24.68 3.11 10.19
CA ILE A 9 23.88 1.92 10.48
C ILE A 9 22.99 2.30 11.68
N PRO A 10 21.65 2.29 11.54
CA PRO A 10 20.77 2.66 12.64
C PRO A 10 21.05 1.82 13.88
N ASP A 11 20.84 2.41 15.07
CA ASP A 11 20.92 1.65 16.31
C ASP A 11 19.94 0.48 16.27
N LYS A 12 20.24 -0.59 17.01
CA LYS A 12 19.27 -1.68 17.17
C LYS A 12 17.96 -1.11 17.74
N PRO A 13 16.79 -1.45 17.17
CA PRO A 13 15.50 -0.98 17.68
C PRO A 13 15.31 -1.30 19.17
N ARG A 14 14.82 -0.30 19.92
CA ARG A 14 14.54 -0.39 21.35
C ARG A 14 13.16 0.22 21.64
N TYR A 15 12.30 -0.53 22.30
CA TYR A 15 10.98 -0.09 22.73
C TYR A 15 10.90 -0.10 24.27
N LEU A 16 9.90 0.58 24.84
CA LEU A 16 9.62 0.48 26.27
C LEU A 16 9.13 -0.93 26.62
N ASP A 17 9.74 -1.54 27.64
CA ASP A 17 9.25 -2.80 28.19
C ASP A 17 8.03 -2.57 29.07
N PHE A 18 6.89 -3.14 28.69
CA PHE A 18 5.66 -3.09 29.47
C PHE A 18 5.55 -4.33 30.36
N PRO A 19 5.40 -4.18 31.69
CA PRO A 19 5.08 -5.30 32.57
C PRO A 19 3.81 -6.01 32.09
N CYS A 20 3.86 -7.32 31.97
CA CYS A 20 2.73 -8.15 31.59
C CYS A 20 2.80 -9.53 32.24
N LEU A 21 1.69 -10.26 32.23
CA LEU A 21 1.68 -11.67 32.63
C LEU A 21 2.43 -12.53 31.61
N GLU A 22 3.12 -13.55 32.09
CA GLU A 22 3.75 -14.54 31.22
C GLU A 22 2.69 -15.29 30.38
N PRO A 23 3.01 -15.68 29.13
CA PRO A 23 2.13 -16.54 28.34
C PRO A 23 1.76 -17.82 29.11
N GLY A 24 0.49 -18.22 29.07
CA GLY A 24 0.00 -19.41 29.78
C GLY A 24 -0.25 -19.23 31.28
N THR A 25 -0.04 -18.03 31.83
CA THR A 25 -0.43 -17.72 33.23
C THR A 25 -1.87 -18.14 33.50
N THR A 26 -2.12 -18.86 34.59
CA THR A 26 -3.46 -19.28 35.00
C THR A 26 -4.08 -18.24 35.95
N ALA A 27 -5.30 -17.79 35.65
CA ALA A 27 -6.06 -16.87 36.48
C ALA A 27 -6.68 -17.58 37.69
N ALA A 28 -7.26 -16.83 38.62
CA ALA A 28 -7.85 -17.37 39.84
C ALA A 28 -9.04 -18.32 39.59
N ASP A 29 -9.67 -18.27 38.41
CA ASP A 29 -10.76 -19.15 37.98
C ASP A 29 -10.27 -20.44 37.31
N GLY A 30 -8.96 -20.68 37.28
CA GLY A 30 -8.34 -21.86 36.66
C GLY A 30 -8.22 -21.81 35.13
N LYS A 31 -8.64 -20.72 34.49
CA LYS A 31 -8.48 -20.51 33.04
C LYS A 31 -7.20 -19.74 32.74
N GLN A 32 -6.74 -19.80 31.49
CA GLN A 32 -5.62 -18.97 31.05
C GLN A 32 -5.99 -17.49 31.14
N ALA A 33 -5.14 -16.70 31.79
CA ALA A 33 -5.26 -15.25 31.87
C ALA A 33 -4.89 -14.61 30.52
N LEU A 34 -5.89 -14.05 29.84
CA LEU A 34 -5.70 -13.37 28.55
C LEU A 34 -5.43 -11.87 28.72
N ASN A 35 -5.71 -11.30 29.89
CA ASN A 35 -5.55 -9.89 30.22
C ASN A 35 -4.11 -9.52 30.62
N ARG A 36 -3.14 -9.95 29.79
CA ARG A 36 -1.71 -9.95 30.12
C ARG A 36 -1.13 -8.56 30.38
N TRP A 37 -1.48 -7.55 29.59
CA TRP A 37 -1.03 -6.17 29.72
C TRP A 37 -2.01 -5.32 30.53
N SER A 38 -3.32 -5.49 30.33
CA SER A 38 -4.33 -4.67 31.01
C SER A 38 -4.37 -4.92 32.52
N THR A 39 -3.97 -6.10 32.98
CA THR A 39 -3.83 -6.39 34.43
C THR A 39 -2.94 -5.38 35.15
N THR A 40 -1.96 -4.79 34.47
CA THR A 40 -1.07 -3.78 35.08
C THR A 40 -1.87 -2.61 35.64
N ILE A 41 -2.91 -2.16 34.93
CA ILE A 41 -3.75 -1.03 35.35
C ILE A 41 -5.04 -1.46 36.05
N THR A 42 -5.38 -2.75 36.01
CA THR A 42 -6.61 -3.26 36.62
C THR A 42 -6.38 -4.12 37.85
N ARG A 43 -5.16 -4.54 38.19
CA ARG A 43 -4.88 -5.35 39.38
C ARG A 43 -5.00 -4.54 40.68
N GLY A 44 -5.53 -5.19 41.72
CA GLY A 44 -5.54 -4.65 43.08
C GLY A 44 -6.09 -3.23 43.16
N HIS A 45 -5.37 -2.38 43.88
CA HIS A 45 -5.62 -0.94 43.99
C HIS A 45 -4.40 -0.12 43.51
N ASP A 46 -3.56 -0.70 42.66
CA ASP A 46 -2.28 -0.12 42.22
C ASP A 46 -2.55 1.14 41.36
N PHE A 47 -3.63 1.14 40.55
CA PHE A 47 -4.04 2.24 39.68
C PHE A 47 -5.53 2.61 39.87
N PRO A 48 -5.92 3.21 41.00
CA PRO A 48 -7.32 3.47 41.31
C PRO A 48 -7.96 4.48 40.35
N GLY A 49 -7.19 5.46 39.86
CA GLY A 49 -7.66 6.42 38.85
C GLY A 49 -7.99 5.77 37.51
N ALA A 50 -7.15 4.84 37.03
CA ALA A 50 -7.41 4.10 35.80
C ALA A 50 -8.69 3.25 35.92
N GLN A 51 -8.85 2.52 37.02
CA GLN A 51 -10.05 1.72 37.26
C GLN A 51 -11.32 2.56 37.35
N ALA A 52 -11.27 3.74 38.00
CA ALA A 52 -12.41 4.65 38.06
C ALA A 52 -12.83 5.14 36.66
N MET A 53 -11.87 5.54 35.83
CA MET A 53 -12.12 5.97 34.45
C MET A 53 -12.68 4.82 33.60
N LEU A 54 -12.17 3.60 33.77
CA LEU A 54 -12.67 2.41 33.07
C LEU A 54 -14.10 2.03 33.46
N TYR A 55 -14.47 2.15 34.74
CA TYR A 55 -15.88 1.99 35.15
C TYR A 55 -16.77 3.05 34.50
N ALA A 56 -16.34 4.32 34.50
CA ALA A 56 -17.07 5.39 33.83
C ALA A 56 -17.20 5.16 32.31
N ALA A 57 -16.19 4.53 31.69
CA ALA A 57 -16.21 4.16 30.27
C ALA A 57 -17.08 2.93 29.94
N GLY A 58 -17.61 2.23 30.96
CA GLY A 58 -18.58 1.16 30.78
C GLY A 58 -18.10 -0.26 31.14
N VAL A 59 -17.03 -0.42 31.91
CA VAL A 59 -16.73 -1.73 32.52
C VAL A 59 -17.87 -2.08 33.50
N PRO A 60 -18.56 -3.23 33.33
CA PRO A 60 -19.84 -3.44 34.00
C PRO A 60 -19.74 -3.79 35.48
N ASN A 61 -18.65 -4.45 35.90
CA ASN A 61 -18.48 -4.92 37.28
C ASN A 61 -17.00 -5.21 37.59
N ARG A 62 -16.73 -5.51 38.87
CA ARG A 62 -15.39 -5.82 39.36
C ARG A 62 -14.79 -7.06 38.71
N GLU A 63 -15.58 -8.08 38.42
CA GLU A 63 -15.08 -9.31 37.80
C GLU A 63 -14.47 -8.98 36.42
N MET A 64 -15.26 -8.37 35.53
CA MET A 64 -14.79 -7.92 34.21
C MET A 64 -13.59 -6.98 34.30
N MET A 65 -13.58 -6.06 35.27
CA MET A 65 -12.42 -5.19 35.50
C MET A 65 -11.14 -6.00 35.76
N LYS A 66 -11.21 -7.08 36.54
CA LYS A 66 -10.02 -7.81 36.99
C LYS A 66 -9.59 -8.92 36.03
N THR A 67 -10.47 -9.44 35.19
CA THR A 67 -10.19 -10.67 34.42
C THR A 67 -10.35 -10.53 32.91
N ALA A 68 -11.18 -9.61 32.41
CA ALA A 68 -11.46 -9.53 30.98
C ALA A 68 -10.27 -8.92 30.22
N PRO A 69 -9.81 -9.53 29.12
CA PRO A 69 -8.82 -8.89 28.26
C PRO A 69 -9.43 -7.68 27.55
N HIS A 70 -8.61 -6.64 27.39
CA HIS A 70 -8.93 -5.42 26.68
C HIS A 70 -8.50 -5.54 25.21
N VAL A 71 -9.44 -5.45 24.27
CA VAL A 71 -9.19 -5.48 22.83
C VAL A 71 -9.43 -4.09 22.26
N GLY A 72 -8.37 -3.45 21.76
CA GLY A 72 -8.47 -2.23 20.98
C GLY A 72 -9.03 -2.53 19.59
N ILE A 73 -10.01 -1.75 19.14
CA ILE A 73 -10.58 -1.86 17.79
C ILE A 73 -10.28 -0.55 17.06
N SER A 74 -9.19 -0.53 16.30
CA SER A 74 -8.67 0.65 15.61
C SER A 74 -9.24 0.75 14.20
N THR A 75 -10.28 1.57 14.04
CA THR A 75 -10.78 1.91 12.71
C THR A 75 -9.97 3.04 12.09
N VAL A 76 -9.96 3.11 10.77
CA VAL A 76 -9.43 4.27 10.02
C VAL A 76 -10.59 4.98 9.30
N TRP A 77 -11.63 5.33 10.05
CA TRP A 77 -12.90 5.86 9.55
C TRP A 77 -12.90 7.39 9.44
N TRP A 78 -13.49 7.90 8.36
CA TRP A 78 -14.02 9.26 8.23
C TRP A 78 -15.02 9.29 7.05
N GLU A 79 -15.91 10.28 7.02
CA GLU A 79 -17.04 10.31 6.07
C GLU A 79 -16.63 10.73 4.65
N GLY A 80 -15.66 11.64 4.52
CA GLY A 80 -15.23 12.23 3.26
C GLY A 80 -14.43 11.31 2.33
N ASN A 81 -14.53 9.99 2.44
CA ASN A 81 -13.90 9.04 1.52
C ASN A 81 -14.68 7.72 1.44
N PRO A 82 -15.06 7.24 0.24
CA PRO A 82 -15.78 5.98 0.10
C PRO A 82 -15.00 4.77 0.63
N CYS A 83 -13.67 4.79 0.61
CA CYS A 83 -12.86 3.69 1.13
C CYS A 83 -13.01 3.48 2.64
N ASN A 84 -13.46 4.50 3.38
CA ASN A 84 -13.37 4.54 4.85
C ASN A 84 -14.69 4.82 5.56
N THR A 85 -15.68 5.38 4.89
CA THR A 85 -16.93 5.84 5.53
C THR A 85 -17.74 4.73 6.22
N HIS A 86 -17.60 3.47 5.79
CA HIS A 86 -18.31 2.31 6.39
C HIS A 86 -17.54 1.64 7.53
N LEU A 87 -16.28 2.01 7.77
CA LEU A 87 -15.41 1.28 8.71
C LEU A 87 -15.83 1.45 10.17
N HIS A 88 -16.52 2.55 10.52
CA HIS A 88 -17.08 2.71 11.86
C HIS A 88 -18.08 1.59 12.16
N ASP A 89 -18.98 1.29 11.22
CA ASP A 89 -20.02 0.28 11.41
C ASP A 89 -19.45 -1.13 11.42
N LEU A 90 -18.43 -1.41 10.59
CA LEU A 90 -17.66 -2.66 10.72
C LEU A 90 -17.04 -2.79 12.12
N GLY A 91 -16.49 -1.70 12.67
CA GLY A 91 -15.96 -1.67 14.03
C GLY A 91 -17.00 -1.95 15.11
N LYS A 92 -18.25 -1.51 14.94
CA LYS A 92 -19.37 -1.87 15.85
C LYS A 92 -19.64 -3.37 15.83
N ILE A 93 -19.68 -3.99 14.64
CA ILE A 93 -19.88 -5.44 14.50
C ILE A 93 -18.75 -6.22 15.21
N VAL A 94 -17.49 -5.78 15.03
CA VAL A 94 -16.34 -6.39 15.70
C VAL A 94 -16.43 -6.22 17.22
N LYS A 95 -16.80 -5.02 17.70
CA LYS A 95 -16.97 -4.75 19.13
C LYS A 95 -18.01 -5.66 19.76
N ASP A 96 -19.16 -5.81 19.13
CA ASP A 96 -20.23 -6.69 19.60
C ASP A 96 -19.75 -8.15 19.66
N ALA A 97 -18.99 -8.61 18.67
CA ALA A 97 -18.42 -9.97 18.65
C ALA A 97 -17.40 -10.19 19.78
N VAL A 98 -16.52 -9.21 20.02
CA VAL A 98 -15.53 -9.24 21.11
C VAL A 98 -16.23 -9.31 22.48
N GLN A 99 -17.27 -8.50 22.68
CA GLN A 99 -18.01 -8.46 23.94
C GLN A 99 -18.77 -9.77 24.21
N LYS A 100 -19.34 -10.40 23.17
CA LYS A 100 -20.00 -11.72 23.30
C LYS A 100 -19.06 -12.83 23.76
N GLN A 101 -17.76 -12.66 23.60
CA GLN A 101 -16.72 -13.58 24.07
C GLN A 101 -16.23 -13.29 25.50
N GLY A 102 -16.87 -12.35 26.22
CA GLY A 102 -16.49 -11.99 27.59
C GLY A 102 -15.25 -11.09 27.68
N MET A 103 -14.92 -10.39 26.58
CA MET A 103 -13.79 -9.48 26.50
C MET A 103 -14.28 -8.02 26.49
N LEU A 104 -13.41 -7.07 26.83
CA LEU A 104 -13.71 -5.63 26.76
C LEU A 104 -13.25 -5.06 25.41
N GLY A 105 -14.19 -4.64 24.58
CA GLY A 105 -13.91 -4.04 23.26
C GLY A 105 -13.89 -2.52 23.31
N TRP A 106 -12.74 -1.91 23.01
CA TRP A 106 -12.53 -0.47 23.00
C TRP A 106 -12.33 0.03 21.57
N GLN A 107 -13.42 0.48 20.94
CA GLN A 107 -13.34 1.09 19.61
C GLN A 107 -12.75 2.49 19.70
N PHE A 108 -11.71 2.74 18.90
CA PHE A 108 -11.10 4.04 18.70
C PHE A 108 -10.74 4.20 17.21
N ASN A 109 -10.32 5.40 16.83
CA ASN A 109 -10.07 5.72 15.44
C ASN A 109 -8.74 6.45 15.26
N THR A 110 -8.09 6.24 14.12
CA THR A 110 -6.99 7.09 13.64
C THR A 110 -7.35 7.74 12.31
N ILE A 111 -6.52 8.69 11.88
CA ILE A 111 -6.73 9.45 10.65
C ILE A 111 -6.40 8.63 9.41
N GLY A 112 -6.82 9.13 8.25
CA GLY A 112 -6.36 8.70 6.95
C GLY A 112 -6.52 9.84 5.95
N VAL A 113 -6.03 9.63 4.72
CA VAL A 113 -6.21 10.54 3.59
C VAL A 113 -6.69 9.73 2.40
N SER A 114 -7.54 10.35 1.56
CA SER A 114 -7.96 9.77 0.30
C SER A 114 -6.92 10.09 -0.78
N ASP A 115 -6.16 9.08 -1.19
CA ASP A 115 -5.29 9.19 -2.36
C ASP A 115 -6.10 9.59 -3.60
N GLY A 116 -7.30 9.03 -3.79
CA GLY A 116 -8.19 9.38 -4.90
C GLY A 116 -8.54 10.87 -4.94
N ILE A 117 -8.99 11.46 -3.83
CA ILE A 117 -9.37 12.88 -3.81
C ILE A 117 -8.15 13.81 -3.95
N THR A 118 -7.03 13.45 -3.34
CA THR A 118 -5.84 14.33 -3.29
C THR A 118 -4.95 14.27 -4.53
N MET A 119 -5.27 13.38 -5.47
CA MET A 119 -4.46 13.07 -6.64
C MET A 119 -4.16 14.30 -7.52
N GLY A 120 -2.87 14.52 -7.80
CA GLY A 120 -2.39 15.61 -8.65
C GLY A 120 -2.64 17.01 -8.10
N GLY A 121 -2.68 17.15 -6.77
CA GLY A 121 -2.69 18.43 -6.07
C GLY A 121 -1.80 18.40 -4.82
N GLU A 122 -1.63 19.55 -4.17
CA GLU A 122 -0.76 19.69 -2.97
C GLU A 122 -1.14 18.74 -1.82
N GLY A 123 -2.40 18.30 -1.75
CA GLY A 123 -2.87 17.32 -0.77
C GLY A 123 -2.12 15.98 -0.85
N MET A 124 -1.63 15.59 -2.03
CA MET A 124 -0.94 14.31 -2.23
C MET A 124 0.36 14.20 -1.42
N ARG A 125 0.99 15.35 -1.11
CA ARG A 125 2.17 15.43 -0.24
C ARG A 125 1.89 14.93 1.18
N PHE A 126 0.63 14.92 1.60
CA PHE A 126 0.21 14.41 2.89
C PHE A 126 -0.18 12.93 2.86
N SER A 127 -0.19 12.27 1.69
CA SER A 127 -0.61 10.87 1.57
C SER A 127 0.37 9.92 2.26
N LEU A 128 1.59 9.74 1.75
CA LEU A 128 2.50 8.68 2.22
C LEU A 128 2.78 8.77 3.72
N GLN A 129 3.05 9.98 4.21
CA GLN A 129 3.35 10.21 5.63
C GLN A 129 2.19 9.87 6.58
N THR A 130 0.94 9.76 6.09
CA THR A 130 -0.16 9.24 6.93
C THR A 130 0.08 7.80 7.37
N ARG A 131 0.88 7.02 6.62
CA ARG A 131 1.31 5.68 7.04
C ARG A 131 1.98 5.73 8.42
N GLU A 132 2.89 6.67 8.62
CA GLU A 132 3.61 6.88 9.88
C GLU A 132 2.67 7.38 10.97
N ILE A 133 1.82 8.36 10.67
CA ILE A 133 0.85 8.85 11.66
C ILE A 133 -0.07 7.73 12.15
N ILE A 134 -0.55 6.87 11.24
CA ILE A 134 -1.39 5.73 11.57
C ILE A 134 -0.63 4.75 12.46
N ALA A 135 0.63 4.45 12.11
CA ALA A 135 1.51 3.60 12.90
C ALA A 135 1.68 4.15 14.34
N ASP A 136 2.10 5.41 14.45
CA ASP A 136 2.32 6.12 15.71
C ASP A 136 1.04 6.22 16.55
N SER A 137 -0.11 6.47 15.90
CA SER A 137 -1.39 6.62 16.59
C SER A 137 -1.84 5.33 17.26
N ILE A 138 -1.78 4.21 16.52
CA ILE A 138 -2.25 2.92 17.03
C ILE A 138 -1.28 2.37 18.08
N GLU A 139 0.02 2.52 17.85
CA GLU A 139 1.04 2.21 18.85
C GLU A 139 0.79 3.00 20.14
N THR A 140 0.59 4.32 20.05
CA THR A 140 0.34 5.20 21.19
C THR A 140 -0.86 4.72 22.00
N VAL A 141 -2.01 4.50 21.36
CA VAL A 141 -3.23 4.10 22.08
C VAL A 141 -3.08 2.69 22.66
N THR A 142 -2.59 1.73 21.90
CA THR A 142 -2.45 0.33 22.36
C THR A 142 -1.52 0.24 23.56
N CYS A 143 -0.38 0.92 23.50
CA CYS A 143 0.61 0.92 24.56
C CYS A 143 0.13 1.69 25.79
N ALA A 144 -0.33 2.94 25.63
CA ALA A 144 -0.75 3.79 26.76
C ALA A 144 -1.98 3.25 27.49
N GLN A 145 -2.91 2.61 26.77
CA GLN A 145 -4.13 2.04 27.37
C GLN A 145 -3.96 0.58 27.82
N HIS A 146 -2.75 0.02 27.72
CA HIS A 146 -2.44 -1.36 28.10
C HIS A 146 -3.36 -2.41 27.46
N TYR A 147 -3.81 -2.19 26.21
CA TYR A 147 -4.66 -3.17 25.51
C TYR A 147 -3.92 -4.49 25.29
N ASP A 148 -4.59 -5.61 25.51
CA ASP A 148 -4.01 -6.94 25.39
C ASP A 148 -3.90 -7.41 23.94
N ALA A 149 -4.79 -6.90 23.08
CA ALA A 149 -4.83 -7.19 21.67
C ALA A 149 -5.36 -6.00 20.87
N ASN A 150 -5.11 -5.98 19.55
CA ASN A 150 -5.65 -4.97 18.65
C ASN A 150 -6.24 -5.61 17.38
N ILE A 151 -7.46 -5.21 17.02
CA ILE A 151 -8.06 -5.49 15.72
C ILE A 151 -8.10 -4.18 14.92
N SER A 152 -7.35 -4.11 13.82
CA SER A 152 -7.33 -2.93 12.95
C SER A 152 -8.25 -3.11 11.75
N ILE A 153 -8.98 -2.04 11.40
CA ILE A 153 -9.88 -2.01 10.23
C ILE A 153 -9.47 -0.87 9.29
N PRO A 154 -8.43 -1.07 8.45
CA PRO A 154 -8.01 -0.13 7.41
C PRO A 154 -8.84 -0.27 6.12
N GLY A 155 -8.96 0.80 5.32
CA GLY A 155 -9.72 0.78 4.07
C GLY A 155 -9.06 1.40 2.84
N CYS A 156 -8.08 2.29 3.00
CA CYS A 156 -7.43 3.01 1.89
C CYS A 156 -5.92 2.75 1.86
N ASP A 157 -5.30 2.99 0.72
CA ASP A 157 -3.89 2.72 0.37
C ASP A 157 -2.90 2.68 1.54
N LYS A 158 -2.66 3.82 2.21
CA LYS A 158 -1.63 3.95 3.25
C LYS A 158 -2.05 3.37 4.61
N ASN A 159 -3.33 3.04 4.79
CA ASN A 159 -3.87 2.55 6.05
C ASN A 159 -3.37 1.15 6.38
N MET A 160 -3.41 0.23 5.41
CA MET A 160 -2.98 -1.16 5.58
C MET A 160 -1.53 -1.27 6.07
N PRO A 161 -0.52 -0.68 5.40
CA PRO A 161 0.85 -0.74 5.91
C PRO A 161 1.00 -0.01 7.26
N GLY A 162 0.30 1.11 7.49
CA GLY A 162 0.37 1.82 8.78
C GLY A 162 -0.11 0.98 9.96
N VAL A 163 -1.20 0.23 9.81
CA VAL A 163 -1.70 -0.65 10.89
C VAL A 163 -0.79 -1.86 11.13
N ILE A 164 -0.14 -2.37 10.08
CA ILE A 164 0.83 -3.48 10.21
C ILE A 164 2.13 -3.01 10.87
N MET A 165 2.61 -1.82 10.53
CA MET A 165 3.75 -1.21 11.22
C MET A 165 3.45 -1.00 12.70
N ALA A 166 2.28 -0.47 13.06
CA ALA A 166 1.86 -0.37 14.47
C ALA A 166 1.89 -1.73 15.17
N ALA A 167 1.34 -2.76 14.51
CA ALA A 167 1.27 -4.12 15.02
C ALA A 167 2.66 -4.70 15.31
N ALA A 168 3.60 -4.50 14.39
CA ALA A 168 4.99 -4.92 14.54
C ALA A 168 5.71 -4.19 15.69
N ARG A 169 5.42 -2.89 15.91
CA ARG A 169 6.01 -2.11 17.01
C ARG A 169 5.51 -2.56 18.39
N HIS A 170 4.19 -2.62 18.59
CA HIS A 170 3.65 -3.01 19.90
C HIS A 170 3.73 -4.52 20.14
N ASN A 171 3.81 -5.34 19.09
CA ASN A 171 3.95 -6.79 19.08
C ASN A 171 3.05 -7.53 20.10
N ARG A 172 1.77 -7.19 20.12
CA ARG A 172 0.71 -7.84 20.92
C ARG A 172 -0.22 -8.59 19.96
N PRO A 173 -0.98 -9.61 20.40
CA PRO A 173 -1.96 -10.31 19.56
C PRO A 173 -2.77 -9.35 18.68
N PHE A 174 -2.82 -9.64 17.38
CA PHE A 174 -3.30 -8.69 16.38
C PHE A 174 -4.05 -9.39 15.25
N LEU A 175 -5.01 -8.67 14.66
CA LEU A 175 -5.71 -9.07 13.45
C LEU A 175 -5.98 -7.84 12.57
N MET A 176 -5.73 -7.93 11.27
CA MET A 176 -6.21 -6.93 10.31
C MET A 176 -7.48 -7.41 9.61
N ILE A 177 -8.47 -6.52 9.49
CA ILE A 177 -9.67 -6.71 8.66
C ILE A 177 -9.66 -5.64 7.59
N TYR A 178 -9.41 -6.01 6.33
CA TYR A 178 -9.51 -5.05 5.24
C TYR A 178 -10.96 -4.56 5.08
N GLY A 179 -11.17 -3.26 4.87
CA GLY A 179 -12.49 -2.66 4.66
C GLY A 179 -13.24 -3.19 3.43
N GLY A 180 -12.53 -3.75 2.46
CA GLY A 180 -13.10 -4.33 1.24
C GLY A 180 -13.08 -3.37 0.05
N THR A 181 -13.11 -3.95 -1.14
CA THR A 181 -13.09 -3.20 -2.41
C THR A 181 -14.47 -2.63 -2.76
N ILE A 182 -14.47 -1.50 -3.48
CA ILE A 182 -15.66 -0.90 -4.09
C ILE A 182 -16.14 -1.76 -5.27
N LYS A 183 -17.44 -1.69 -5.58
CA LYS A 183 -17.99 -2.24 -6.83
C LYS A 183 -17.52 -1.45 -8.03
N LYS A 184 -17.44 -2.11 -9.20
CA LYS A 184 -17.17 -1.40 -10.46
C LYS A 184 -18.33 -0.51 -10.87
N GLY A 185 -18.01 0.68 -11.39
CA GLY A 185 -18.98 1.59 -11.98
C GLY A 185 -19.38 1.18 -13.40
N PHE A 186 -20.34 1.91 -13.99
CA PHE A 186 -20.71 1.75 -15.39
C PHE A 186 -21.04 3.11 -16.01
N SER A 187 -20.39 3.44 -17.12
CA SER A 187 -20.69 4.64 -17.91
C SER A 187 -21.67 4.28 -19.02
N LYS A 188 -22.78 5.00 -19.10
CA LYS A 188 -23.74 4.83 -20.21
C LYS A 188 -23.22 5.47 -21.50
N LEU A 189 -22.43 6.53 -21.38
CA LEU A 189 -21.93 7.27 -22.55
C LEU A 189 -20.71 6.61 -23.19
N LEU A 190 -19.90 5.90 -22.40
CA LEU A 190 -18.79 5.08 -22.90
C LEU A 190 -19.16 3.60 -23.10
N ASP A 191 -20.35 3.18 -22.68
CA ASP A 191 -20.86 1.81 -22.75
C ASP A 191 -19.87 0.77 -22.21
N LYS A 192 -19.30 1.05 -21.03
CA LYS A 192 -18.31 0.18 -20.40
C LYS A 192 -18.29 0.29 -18.89
N HIS A 193 -17.74 -0.73 -18.24
CA HIS A 193 -17.37 -0.64 -16.83
C HIS A 193 -16.25 0.38 -16.62
N ILE A 194 -16.37 1.15 -15.54
CA ILE A 194 -15.48 2.26 -15.22
C ILE A 194 -15.06 2.22 -13.74
N ASN A 195 -14.02 2.98 -13.43
CA ASN A 195 -13.49 3.16 -12.07
C ASN A 195 -12.86 4.55 -11.95
N ILE A 196 -12.24 4.83 -10.80
CA ILE A 196 -11.57 6.11 -10.55
C ILE A 196 -10.43 6.42 -11.55
N SER A 197 -9.69 5.42 -12.07
CA SER A 197 -8.63 5.72 -13.06
C SER A 197 -9.19 6.17 -14.40
N THR A 198 -10.38 5.68 -14.76
CA THR A 198 -11.08 6.09 -15.97
C THR A 198 -11.33 7.60 -15.98
N CYS A 199 -11.63 8.22 -14.82
CA CYS A 199 -11.82 9.66 -14.72
C CYS A 199 -10.55 10.45 -15.07
N TYR A 200 -9.38 10.00 -14.62
CA TYR A 200 -8.11 10.68 -14.92
C TYR A 200 -7.69 10.49 -16.37
N GLU A 201 -7.87 9.28 -16.92
CA GLU A 201 -7.60 9.00 -18.33
C GLU A 201 -8.50 9.84 -19.24
N ALA A 202 -9.78 9.98 -18.89
CA ALA A 202 -10.74 10.80 -19.63
C ALA A 202 -10.40 12.30 -19.57
N ALA A 203 -9.96 12.81 -18.43
CA ALA A 203 -9.47 14.19 -18.32
C ALA A 203 -8.25 14.43 -19.23
N GLY A 204 -7.33 13.46 -19.30
CA GLY A 204 -6.22 13.48 -20.25
C GLY A 204 -6.69 13.50 -21.71
N ALA A 205 -7.62 12.63 -22.07
CA ALA A 205 -8.18 12.55 -23.42
C ALA A 205 -8.95 13.83 -23.80
N LEU A 206 -9.62 14.47 -22.85
CA LEU A 206 -10.32 15.74 -23.06
C LEU A 206 -9.36 16.85 -23.51
N ASN A 207 -8.20 16.98 -22.85
CA ASN A 207 -7.21 18.02 -23.17
C ASN A 207 -6.56 17.85 -24.56
N TYR A 208 -6.67 16.66 -25.15
CA TYR A 208 -6.14 16.34 -26.48
C TYR A 208 -7.25 16.21 -27.54
N ASP A 209 -8.49 16.62 -27.23
CA ASP A 209 -9.65 16.48 -28.11
C ASP A 209 -9.92 15.03 -28.55
N ARG A 210 -9.64 14.05 -27.67
CA ARG A 210 -9.79 12.61 -27.91
C ARG A 210 -10.93 11.97 -27.12
N LEU A 211 -11.61 12.73 -26.27
CA LEU A 211 -12.72 12.22 -25.47
C LEU A 211 -14.03 12.32 -26.25
N HIS A 212 -14.63 11.18 -26.56
CA HIS A 212 -15.90 11.10 -27.28
C HIS A 212 -16.84 10.07 -26.65
N ALA A 213 -18.15 10.31 -26.73
CA ALA A 213 -19.14 9.30 -26.39
C ALA A 213 -19.00 8.10 -27.35
N ALA A 214 -19.09 6.89 -26.81
CA ALA A 214 -19.00 5.66 -27.60
C ALA A 214 -20.27 5.41 -28.44
N THR A 215 -21.41 5.97 -28.01
CA THR A 215 -22.70 5.84 -28.69
C THR A 215 -23.31 7.22 -28.95
N GLY A 216 -23.99 7.40 -30.10
CA GLY A 216 -24.69 8.65 -30.43
C GLY A 216 -23.79 9.89 -30.49
N ALA A 217 -22.51 9.74 -30.88
CA ALA A 217 -21.57 10.86 -30.89
C ALA A 217 -22.09 12.02 -31.75
N GLY A 218 -22.21 13.21 -31.16
CA GLY A 218 -22.75 14.41 -31.81
C GLY A 218 -24.25 14.65 -31.59
N GLU A 219 -24.97 13.73 -30.94
CA GLU A 219 -26.33 13.98 -30.46
C GLU A 219 -26.34 14.89 -29.22
N PRO A 220 -27.44 15.62 -28.94
CA PRO A 220 -27.59 16.37 -27.69
C PRO A 220 -27.36 15.50 -26.45
N GLY A 221 -26.54 15.97 -25.50
CA GLY A 221 -26.19 15.23 -24.29
C GLY A 221 -25.08 14.17 -24.48
N ARG A 222 -24.34 14.21 -25.60
CA ARG A 222 -23.21 13.31 -25.91
C ARG A 222 -21.91 14.06 -26.19
N THR A 223 -21.75 15.24 -25.59
CA THR A 223 -20.53 16.03 -25.69
C THR A 223 -19.42 15.45 -24.79
N PRO A 224 -18.14 15.83 -24.99
CA PRO A 224 -17.08 15.44 -24.07
C PRO A 224 -17.34 15.85 -22.61
N SER A 225 -18.04 16.97 -22.40
CA SER A 225 -18.46 17.42 -21.07
C SER A 225 -19.49 16.49 -20.45
N ASP A 226 -20.48 16.02 -21.24
CA ASP A 226 -21.49 15.07 -20.77
C ASP A 226 -20.83 13.73 -20.39
N VAL A 227 -19.83 13.29 -21.16
CA VAL A 227 -19.03 12.10 -20.84
C VAL A 227 -18.30 12.27 -19.51
N MET A 228 -17.67 13.41 -19.27
CA MET A 228 -17.00 13.68 -17.98
C MET A 228 -17.99 13.65 -16.82
N GLU A 229 -19.16 14.28 -16.95
CA GLU A 229 -20.20 14.27 -15.91
C GLU A 229 -20.71 12.85 -15.62
N ASP A 230 -20.92 12.03 -16.66
CA ASP A 230 -21.31 10.62 -16.50
C ASP A 230 -20.23 9.82 -15.73
N LEU A 231 -18.95 10.07 -16.00
CA LEU A 231 -17.85 9.44 -15.26
C LEU A 231 -17.80 9.88 -13.80
N GLU A 232 -17.89 11.18 -13.53
CA GLU A 232 -17.86 11.76 -12.18
C GLU A 232 -18.97 11.21 -11.29
N GLN A 233 -20.17 11.00 -11.85
CA GLN A 233 -21.33 10.50 -11.10
C GLN A 233 -21.32 8.98 -10.91
N HIS A 234 -20.69 8.20 -11.79
CA HIS A 234 -20.86 6.74 -11.82
C HIS A 234 -19.58 5.92 -11.61
N ALA A 235 -18.39 6.52 -11.55
CA ALA A 235 -17.13 5.79 -11.35
C ALA A 235 -16.98 5.16 -9.96
N CYS A 236 -17.57 5.77 -8.94
CA CYS A 236 -17.50 5.35 -7.54
C CYS A 236 -18.91 5.09 -6.98
N PRO A 237 -19.52 3.92 -7.27
CA PRO A 237 -20.95 3.68 -6.99
C PRO A 237 -21.29 3.44 -5.50
N GLY A 238 -20.32 3.50 -4.58
CA GLY A 238 -20.55 3.25 -3.17
C GLY A 238 -19.28 3.14 -2.34
N VAL A 239 -19.36 2.44 -1.21
CA VAL A 239 -18.26 2.29 -0.26
C VAL A 239 -17.26 1.21 -0.69
N GLY A 240 -16.00 1.36 -0.25
CA GLY A 240 -14.90 0.43 -0.50
C GLY A 240 -13.70 1.09 -1.19
N ALA A 241 -12.55 0.43 -1.13
CA ALA A 241 -11.33 0.91 -1.78
C ALA A 241 -11.34 0.71 -3.30
N CYS A 242 -10.48 1.46 -4.02
CA CYS A 242 -10.34 1.41 -5.48
C CYS A 242 -10.33 -0.04 -6.04
N GLY A 243 -11.19 -0.31 -7.04
CA GLY A 243 -11.51 -1.67 -7.50
C GLY A 243 -10.41 -2.46 -8.19
N GLY A 244 -9.40 -1.79 -8.74
CA GLY A 244 -8.27 -2.43 -9.42
C GLY A 244 -7.19 -2.93 -8.45
N MET A 245 -6.18 -3.61 -8.97
CA MET A 245 -4.97 -4.02 -8.25
C MET A 245 -4.01 -2.83 -8.02
N TYR A 246 -4.55 -1.74 -7.47
CA TYR A 246 -3.79 -0.60 -6.96
C TYR A 246 -3.23 -0.93 -5.57
N THR A 247 -2.67 0.05 -4.86
CA THR A 247 -1.99 -0.18 -3.59
C THR A 247 -2.92 -0.82 -2.56
N ALA A 248 -4.17 -0.36 -2.42
CA ALA A 248 -5.08 -0.92 -1.41
C ALA A 248 -5.29 -2.43 -1.56
N ASN A 249 -5.69 -2.88 -2.75
CA ASN A 249 -5.90 -4.31 -3.02
C ASN A 249 -4.58 -5.08 -2.99
N THR A 250 -3.47 -4.52 -3.53
CA THR A 250 -2.13 -5.14 -3.47
C THR A 250 -1.70 -5.42 -2.03
N MET A 251 -1.80 -4.42 -1.15
CA MET A 251 -1.42 -4.56 0.26
C MET A 251 -2.35 -5.55 0.96
N SER A 252 -3.65 -5.48 0.72
CA SER A 252 -4.60 -6.40 1.36
C SER A 252 -4.33 -7.86 0.97
N THR A 253 -4.09 -8.17 -0.31
CA THR A 253 -3.78 -9.52 -0.77
C THR A 253 -2.44 -10.01 -0.24
N ALA A 254 -1.45 -9.13 -0.18
CA ALA A 254 -0.13 -9.45 0.36
C ALA A 254 -0.19 -9.76 1.86
N ILE A 255 -0.92 -8.95 2.64
CA ILE A 255 -1.05 -9.14 4.09
C ILE A 255 -1.88 -10.41 4.41
N GLU A 256 -2.86 -10.76 3.56
CA GLU A 256 -3.54 -12.06 3.67
C GLU A 256 -2.59 -13.24 3.41
N ALA A 257 -1.72 -13.13 2.39
CA ALA A 257 -0.69 -14.13 2.10
C ALA A 257 0.40 -14.24 3.19
N MET A 258 0.57 -13.21 4.00
CA MET A 258 1.43 -13.20 5.20
C MET A 258 0.74 -13.79 6.43
N GLY A 259 -0.56 -14.10 6.37
CA GLY A 259 -1.30 -14.73 7.47
C GLY A 259 -1.82 -13.79 8.56
N LEU A 260 -1.81 -12.47 8.34
CA LEU A 260 -2.27 -11.45 9.32
C LEU A 260 -3.78 -11.12 9.21
N CYS A 261 -4.48 -11.79 8.29
CA CYS A 261 -5.92 -11.65 8.06
C CYS A 261 -6.64 -13.00 8.12
N LEU A 262 -7.96 -12.95 8.32
CA LEU A 262 -8.80 -14.11 8.01
C LEU A 262 -8.79 -14.39 6.50
N PRO A 263 -8.82 -15.67 6.07
CA PRO A 263 -8.91 -16.02 4.65
C PRO A 263 -10.13 -15.37 3.98
N GLY A 264 -9.91 -14.74 2.82
CA GLY A 264 -10.89 -14.00 2.05
C GLY A 264 -10.99 -12.50 2.39
N SER A 265 -10.33 -12.02 3.45
CA SER A 265 -10.40 -10.61 3.88
C SER A 265 -10.14 -9.62 2.75
N SER A 266 -9.10 -9.90 1.95
CA SER A 266 -8.61 -9.03 0.88
C SER A 266 -9.50 -8.98 -0.37
N SER A 267 -10.37 -9.97 -0.55
CA SER A 267 -11.23 -10.07 -1.76
C SER A 267 -12.71 -9.86 -1.48
N ASN A 268 -13.17 -9.97 -0.23
CA ASN A 268 -14.55 -9.65 0.14
C ASN A 268 -14.89 -8.18 -0.19
N PRO A 269 -15.84 -7.88 -1.10
CA PRO A 269 -16.27 -6.51 -1.38
C PRO A 269 -16.85 -5.84 -0.12
N ALA A 270 -16.71 -4.52 -0.02
CA ALA A 270 -17.08 -3.76 1.17
C ALA A 270 -18.56 -3.94 1.58
N VAL A 271 -19.45 -4.03 0.58
CA VAL A 271 -20.90 -4.21 0.78
C VAL A 271 -21.35 -5.67 0.77
N SER A 272 -20.42 -6.63 0.70
CA SER A 272 -20.77 -8.04 0.66
C SER A 272 -21.20 -8.56 2.04
N PRO A 273 -22.17 -9.48 2.12
CA PRO A 273 -22.47 -10.17 3.38
C PRO A 273 -21.28 -10.93 3.97
N ALA A 274 -20.31 -11.31 3.13
CA ALA A 274 -19.09 -11.97 3.58
C ALA A 274 -18.23 -11.06 4.48
N LYS A 275 -18.17 -9.76 4.19
CA LYS A 275 -17.43 -8.79 5.02
C LYS A 275 -18.01 -8.67 6.43
N ALA A 276 -19.33 -8.58 6.57
CA ALA A 276 -19.98 -8.56 7.88
C ALA A 276 -19.75 -9.87 8.67
N ARG A 277 -19.81 -11.03 7.99
CA ARG A 277 -19.52 -12.33 8.61
C ARG A 277 -18.07 -12.45 9.07
N GLU A 278 -17.13 -11.89 8.31
CA GLU A 278 -15.72 -11.81 8.68
C GLU A 278 -15.53 -10.98 9.96
N CYS A 279 -16.13 -9.79 10.04
CA CYS A 279 -16.12 -8.96 11.25
C CYS A 279 -16.67 -9.70 12.48
N ALA A 280 -17.75 -10.47 12.30
CA ALA A 280 -18.32 -11.27 13.39
C ALA A 280 -17.39 -12.42 13.85
N LYS A 281 -16.54 -12.96 12.97
CA LYS A 281 -15.57 -14.02 13.28
C LYS A 281 -14.24 -13.48 13.83
N ALA A 282 -14.01 -12.17 13.78
CA ALA A 282 -12.76 -11.55 14.23
C ALA A 282 -12.46 -11.84 15.70
N ALA A 283 -13.49 -11.91 16.55
CA ALA A 283 -13.36 -12.23 17.97
C ALA A 283 -12.82 -13.66 18.22
N ASP A 284 -13.18 -14.62 17.36
CA ASP A 284 -12.70 -15.99 17.46
C ASP A 284 -11.19 -16.04 17.17
N ALA A 285 -10.76 -15.39 16.09
CA ALA A 285 -9.36 -15.35 15.68
C ALA A 285 -8.48 -14.59 16.69
N ILE A 286 -8.91 -13.41 17.16
CA ILE A 286 -8.09 -12.65 18.11
C ILE A 286 -7.93 -13.39 19.44
N LYS A 287 -8.95 -14.12 19.87
CA LYS A 287 -8.88 -14.96 21.06
C LYS A 287 -7.90 -16.10 20.90
N ILE A 288 -7.92 -16.80 19.75
CA ILE A 288 -6.92 -17.81 19.43
C ILE A 288 -5.50 -17.22 19.49
N CYS A 289 -5.30 -16.02 18.93
CA CYS A 289 -4.00 -15.35 19.00
C CYS A 289 -3.58 -15.04 20.45
N MET A 290 -4.51 -14.63 21.31
CA MET A 290 -4.21 -14.41 22.74
C MET A 290 -3.90 -15.71 23.48
N GLU A 291 -4.67 -16.76 23.27
CA GLU A 291 -4.49 -18.09 23.91
C GLU A 291 -3.16 -18.71 23.50
N LYS A 292 -2.84 -18.70 22.19
CA LYS A 292 -1.61 -19.27 21.64
C LYS A 292 -0.41 -18.30 21.67
N ASN A 293 -0.61 -17.06 22.13
CA ASN A 293 0.37 -15.99 22.06
C ASN A 293 0.96 -15.78 20.65
N ILE A 294 0.12 -15.81 19.63
CA ILE A 294 0.50 -15.49 18.24
C ILE A 294 0.53 -13.97 18.11
N ARG A 295 1.71 -13.41 17.80
CA ARG A 295 1.93 -11.97 17.67
C ARG A 295 2.41 -11.61 16.26
N PRO A 296 2.30 -10.34 15.85
CA PRO A 296 2.73 -9.87 14.53
C PRO A 296 4.12 -10.33 14.11
N ARG A 297 5.14 -10.20 14.97
CA ARG A 297 6.51 -10.61 14.63
C ARG A 297 6.71 -12.12 14.53
N ASP A 298 5.80 -12.91 15.10
CA ASP A 298 5.80 -14.37 14.92
C ASP A 298 5.23 -14.76 13.53
N LEU A 299 4.49 -13.86 12.88
CA LEU A 299 3.91 -14.05 11.53
C LEU A 299 4.70 -13.33 10.43
N MET A 300 5.29 -12.17 10.74
CA MET A 300 6.10 -11.36 9.84
C MET A 300 7.51 -11.92 9.76
N THR A 301 7.67 -13.00 9.01
CA THR A 301 8.97 -13.66 8.75
C THR A 301 9.42 -13.45 7.30
N THR A 302 10.67 -13.78 6.99
CA THR A 302 11.21 -13.78 5.61
C THR A 302 10.31 -14.57 4.66
N GLU A 303 9.81 -15.74 5.08
CA GLU A 303 8.93 -16.59 4.28
C GLU A 303 7.57 -15.92 4.03
N SER A 304 7.01 -15.24 5.03
CA SER A 304 5.75 -14.49 4.87
C SER A 304 5.90 -13.32 3.89
N PHE A 305 7.03 -12.61 3.93
CA PHE A 305 7.33 -11.53 2.99
C PHE A 305 7.59 -12.08 1.58
N GLU A 306 8.23 -13.24 1.44
CA GLU A 306 8.34 -13.92 0.15
C GLU A 306 6.97 -14.29 -0.42
N ASN A 307 6.04 -14.80 0.41
CA ASN A 307 4.65 -15.03 0.00
C ASN A 307 3.96 -13.73 -0.47
N ALA A 308 4.15 -12.63 0.25
CA ALA A 308 3.62 -11.31 -0.13
C ALA A 308 4.17 -10.84 -1.50
N LEU A 309 5.46 -11.02 -1.74
CA LEU A 309 6.08 -10.69 -3.02
C LEU A 309 5.55 -11.59 -4.15
N VAL A 310 5.44 -12.90 -3.91
CA VAL A 310 4.91 -13.87 -4.89
C VAL A 310 3.50 -13.48 -5.33
N VAL A 311 2.58 -13.23 -4.39
CA VAL A 311 1.20 -12.84 -4.76
C VAL A 311 1.17 -11.49 -5.47
N THR A 312 2.04 -10.55 -5.08
CA THR A 312 2.16 -9.24 -5.73
C THR A 312 2.59 -9.38 -7.19
N MET A 313 3.58 -10.22 -7.50
CA MET A 313 4.03 -10.46 -8.88
C MET A 313 2.96 -11.21 -9.69
N ALA A 314 2.35 -12.24 -9.10
CA ALA A 314 1.32 -13.04 -9.77
C ALA A 314 0.09 -12.19 -10.16
N LEU A 315 -0.31 -11.27 -9.29
CA LEU A 315 -1.49 -10.44 -9.47
C LEU A 315 -1.26 -9.09 -10.17
N GLY A 316 -0.01 -8.74 -10.49
CA GLY A 316 0.27 -7.46 -11.16
C GLY A 316 0.21 -6.23 -10.23
N GLY A 317 0.56 -6.39 -8.95
CA GLY A 317 0.39 -5.40 -7.90
C GLY A 317 1.16 -4.08 -8.04
N SER A 318 0.83 -3.10 -7.20
CA SER A 318 1.39 -1.75 -7.26
C SER A 318 2.90 -1.70 -6.95
N THR A 319 3.63 -0.79 -7.60
CA THR A 319 5.03 -0.43 -7.26
C THR A 319 5.14 0.14 -5.84
N ASN A 320 4.10 0.83 -5.35
CA ASN A 320 4.02 1.28 -3.95
C ASN A 320 4.14 0.11 -2.96
N GLY A 321 3.76 -1.10 -3.37
CA GLY A 321 3.93 -2.31 -2.58
C GLY A 321 5.37 -2.48 -2.11
N VAL A 322 6.36 -2.23 -2.97
CA VAL A 322 7.80 -2.29 -2.62
C VAL A 322 8.13 -1.41 -1.43
N LEU A 323 7.71 -0.14 -1.47
CA LEU A 323 7.97 0.82 -0.38
C LEU A 323 7.34 0.36 0.93
N HIS A 324 6.14 -0.21 0.86
CA HIS A 324 5.42 -0.70 2.03
C HIS A 324 5.99 -2.01 2.58
N PHE A 325 6.42 -2.95 1.72
CA PHE A 325 7.07 -4.19 2.16
C PHE A 325 8.38 -3.90 2.88
N LEU A 326 9.20 -3.01 2.34
CA LEU A 326 10.45 -2.58 2.98
C LEU A 326 10.19 -1.93 4.35
N ALA A 327 9.20 -1.04 4.44
CA ALA A 327 8.86 -0.40 5.72
C ALA A 327 8.33 -1.41 6.75
N MET A 328 7.40 -2.27 6.36
CA MET A 328 6.85 -3.31 7.25
C MET A 328 7.94 -4.29 7.71
N ALA A 329 8.83 -4.70 6.80
CA ALA A 329 9.95 -5.59 7.12
C ALA A 329 10.95 -4.92 8.07
N GLY A 330 11.33 -3.66 7.78
CA GLY A 330 12.18 -2.86 8.65
C GLY A 330 11.61 -2.72 10.06
N THR A 331 10.32 -2.38 10.19
CA THR A 331 9.64 -2.29 11.49
C THR A 331 9.55 -3.63 12.23
N ALA A 332 9.43 -4.75 11.49
CA ALA A 332 9.42 -6.10 12.06
C ALA A 332 10.82 -6.69 12.28
N GLU A 333 11.89 -5.94 11.95
CA GLU A 333 13.29 -6.38 12.01
C GLU A 333 13.57 -7.61 11.13
N VAL A 334 12.91 -7.68 9.96
CA VAL A 334 13.13 -8.71 8.93
C VAL A 334 14.01 -8.13 7.82
N PRO A 335 15.12 -8.80 7.45
CA PRO A 335 15.96 -8.35 6.35
C PRO A 335 15.24 -8.57 5.02
N LEU A 336 14.74 -7.48 4.43
CA LEU A 336 14.16 -7.46 3.09
C LEU A 336 14.77 -6.33 2.29
N THR A 337 15.26 -6.63 1.10
CA THR A 337 15.94 -5.65 0.23
C THR A 337 15.28 -5.53 -1.14
N LEU A 338 15.68 -4.52 -1.92
CA LEU A 338 15.31 -4.44 -3.33
C LEU A 338 15.75 -5.69 -4.13
N ASP A 339 16.88 -6.29 -3.77
CA ASP A 339 17.39 -7.46 -4.49
C ASP A 339 16.50 -8.69 -4.28
N ASP A 340 15.84 -8.82 -3.11
CA ASP A 340 14.82 -9.85 -2.87
C ASP A 340 13.60 -9.67 -3.77
N ILE A 341 13.17 -8.43 -3.98
CA ILE A 341 12.05 -8.12 -4.88
C ILE A 341 12.40 -8.55 -6.31
N GLN A 342 13.62 -8.23 -6.79
CA GLN A 342 14.06 -8.66 -8.12
C GLN A 342 14.18 -10.18 -8.21
N ARG A 343 14.72 -10.83 -7.18
CA ARG A 343 14.86 -12.30 -7.11
C ARG A 343 13.50 -12.99 -7.23
N VAL A 344 12.47 -12.50 -6.55
CA VAL A 344 11.11 -13.05 -6.65
C VAL A 344 10.49 -12.71 -8.00
N SER A 345 10.65 -11.48 -8.50
CA SER A 345 10.16 -11.06 -9.82
C SER A 345 10.70 -11.95 -10.95
N ASN A 346 11.97 -12.34 -10.89
CA ASN A 346 12.57 -13.23 -11.89
C ASN A 346 11.95 -14.64 -11.93
N LYS A 347 11.34 -15.10 -10.83
CA LYS A 347 10.82 -16.46 -10.67
C LYS A 347 9.31 -16.56 -10.89
N VAL A 348 8.56 -15.52 -10.54
CA VAL A 348 7.11 -15.59 -10.47
C VAL A 348 6.48 -14.99 -11.73
N PRO A 349 5.68 -15.74 -12.49
CA PRO A 349 5.00 -15.22 -13.67
C PRO A 349 3.86 -14.27 -13.27
N PHE A 350 3.64 -13.23 -14.07
CA PHE A 350 2.47 -12.38 -13.97
C PHE A 350 1.28 -13.03 -14.68
N ILE A 351 0.22 -13.36 -13.94
CA ILE A 351 -0.89 -14.21 -14.42
C ILE A 351 -2.27 -13.57 -14.35
N ALA A 352 -2.48 -12.48 -13.62
CA ALA A 352 -3.81 -11.90 -13.44
C ALA A 352 -4.14 -10.79 -14.45
N ASP A 353 -5.26 -10.93 -15.16
CA ASP A 353 -5.82 -9.91 -16.05
C ASP A 353 -6.63 -8.86 -15.26
N LEU A 354 -6.01 -8.27 -14.24
CA LEU A 354 -6.65 -7.28 -13.37
C LEU A 354 -6.20 -5.87 -13.71
N ALA A 355 -7.15 -4.93 -13.73
CA ALA A 355 -6.89 -3.50 -13.87
C ALA A 355 -5.85 -3.06 -12.82
N PRO A 356 -4.92 -2.17 -13.15
CA PRO A 356 -4.83 -1.42 -14.41
C PRO A 356 -4.07 -2.12 -15.53
N SER A 357 -3.40 -3.25 -15.28
CA SER A 357 -2.67 -3.99 -16.33
C SER A 357 -3.61 -4.78 -17.26
N GLY A 358 -4.78 -5.12 -16.74
CA GLY A 358 -5.80 -5.96 -17.35
C GLY A 358 -7.20 -5.37 -17.30
N LYS A 359 -8.21 -6.22 -17.56
CA LYS A 359 -9.60 -5.78 -17.78
C LYS A 359 -10.53 -5.95 -16.58
N PHE A 360 -10.20 -6.85 -15.66
CA PHE A 360 -11.08 -7.25 -14.56
C PHE A 360 -10.75 -6.51 -13.26
N PHE A 361 -11.68 -6.53 -12.30
CA PHE A 361 -11.52 -5.88 -10.99
C PHE A 361 -11.50 -6.92 -9.86
N MET A 362 -11.18 -6.47 -8.64
CA MET A 362 -11.17 -7.34 -7.46
C MET A 362 -12.55 -7.97 -7.18
N GLU A 363 -13.65 -7.27 -7.49
CA GLU A 363 -15.01 -7.84 -7.43
C GLU A 363 -15.19 -9.03 -8.38
N ASP A 364 -14.56 -9.02 -9.56
CA ASP A 364 -14.61 -10.13 -10.50
C ASP A 364 -13.79 -11.33 -9.98
N LEU A 365 -12.62 -11.06 -9.36
CA LEU A 365 -11.82 -12.10 -8.71
C LEU A 365 -12.58 -12.76 -7.55
N TYR A 366 -13.29 -11.97 -6.74
CA TYR A 366 -14.15 -12.48 -5.67
C TYR A 366 -15.18 -13.49 -6.19
N ASN A 367 -15.81 -13.21 -7.33
CA ASN A 367 -16.85 -14.05 -7.91
C ASN A 367 -16.34 -15.42 -8.39
N ILE A 368 -15.04 -15.57 -8.65
CA ILE A 368 -14.43 -16.84 -9.09
C ILE A 368 -13.65 -17.54 -7.97
N GLY A 369 -13.83 -17.12 -6.71
CA GLY A 369 -13.23 -17.77 -5.53
C GLY A 369 -12.27 -16.89 -4.72
N GLY A 370 -12.02 -15.65 -5.15
CA GLY A 370 -11.25 -14.66 -4.40
C GLY A 370 -9.77 -15.01 -4.21
N THR A 371 -9.13 -14.22 -3.34
CA THR A 371 -7.72 -14.39 -2.97
C THR A 371 -7.39 -15.81 -2.48
N PRO A 372 -8.20 -16.47 -1.64
CA PRO A 372 -7.90 -17.82 -1.17
C PRO A 372 -7.70 -18.84 -2.31
N SER A 373 -8.51 -18.76 -3.36
CA SER A 373 -8.40 -19.68 -4.51
C SER A 373 -7.12 -19.45 -5.31
N VAL A 374 -6.65 -18.19 -5.39
CA VAL A 374 -5.36 -17.84 -6.00
C VAL A 374 -4.20 -18.34 -5.14
N LEU A 375 -4.25 -18.12 -3.82
CA LEU A 375 -3.21 -18.61 -2.91
C LEU A 375 -3.11 -20.14 -2.97
N LYS A 376 -4.26 -20.83 -3.04
CA LYS A 376 -4.32 -22.29 -3.18
C LYS A 376 -3.63 -22.76 -4.47
N LEU A 377 -3.86 -22.08 -5.60
CA LEU A 377 -3.16 -22.35 -6.86
C LEU A 377 -1.64 -22.18 -6.70
N LEU A 378 -1.19 -21.08 -6.11
CA LEU A 378 0.23 -20.76 -5.96
C LEU A 378 0.96 -21.71 -4.98
N VAL A 379 0.28 -22.16 -3.91
CA VAL A 379 0.77 -23.19 -3.00
C VAL A 379 0.90 -24.54 -3.73
N ALA A 380 -0.13 -24.94 -4.48
CA ALA A 380 -0.11 -26.19 -5.24
C ALA A 380 0.97 -26.21 -6.33
N ALA A 381 1.31 -25.03 -6.88
CA ALA A 381 2.39 -24.86 -7.84
C ALA A 381 3.80 -24.80 -7.21
N GLY A 382 3.92 -24.81 -5.87
CA GLY A 382 5.18 -24.66 -5.17
C GLY A 382 5.81 -23.27 -5.28
N LEU A 383 5.05 -22.26 -5.68
CA LEU A 383 5.50 -20.86 -5.78
C LEU A 383 5.31 -20.10 -4.46
N LEU A 384 4.36 -20.52 -3.63
CA LEU A 384 4.01 -19.88 -2.37
C LEU A 384 4.12 -20.88 -1.22
N ASN A 385 4.73 -20.48 -0.12
CA ASN A 385 4.89 -21.34 1.04
C ASN A 385 3.61 -21.40 1.88
N GLY A 386 2.90 -22.53 1.81
CA GLY A 386 1.68 -22.78 2.57
C GLY A 386 1.90 -23.17 4.04
N SER A 387 3.12 -23.44 4.50
CA SER A 387 3.38 -23.93 5.86
C SER A 387 3.43 -22.83 6.92
N ILE A 388 3.44 -21.55 6.52
CA ILE A 388 3.52 -20.43 7.46
C ILE A 388 2.33 -20.43 8.43
N PRO A 389 2.52 -20.05 9.71
CA PRO A 389 1.41 -19.86 10.63
C PRO A 389 0.55 -18.65 10.23
N THR A 390 -0.67 -18.58 10.76
CA THR A 390 -1.60 -17.46 10.54
C THR A 390 -2.35 -17.10 11.82
N VAL A 391 -3.06 -15.98 11.79
CA VAL A 391 -3.98 -15.54 12.87
C VAL A 391 -5.10 -16.52 13.21
N THR A 392 -5.37 -17.55 12.39
CA THR A 392 -6.34 -18.59 12.74
C THR A 392 -5.75 -19.66 13.66
N GLY A 393 -4.44 -19.60 13.93
CA GLY A 393 -3.69 -20.64 14.64
C GLY A 393 -3.51 -21.93 13.84
N LYS A 394 -3.78 -21.89 12.52
CA LYS A 394 -3.48 -22.91 11.52
C LYS A 394 -2.45 -22.38 10.53
N THR A 395 -1.87 -23.29 9.74
CA THR A 395 -1.04 -22.92 8.59
C THR A 395 -1.87 -22.29 7.47
N LEU A 396 -1.21 -21.55 6.58
CA LEU A 396 -1.87 -20.97 5.41
C LEU A 396 -2.51 -22.07 4.54
N ALA A 397 -1.83 -23.19 4.28
CA ALA A 397 -2.37 -24.29 3.49
C ALA A 397 -3.64 -24.91 4.11
N GLU A 398 -3.67 -25.15 5.42
CA GLU A 398 -4.84 -25.67 6.13
C GLU A 398 -6.04 -24.70 6.06
N ASN A 399 -5.79 -23.40 6.05
CA ASN A 399 -6.83 -22.39 5.88
C ASN A 399 -7.40 -22.36 4.46
N LEU A 400 -6.59 -22.69 3.46
CA LEU A 400 -6.97 -22.66 2.03
C LEU A 400 -7.63 -23.95 1.56
N GLU A 401 -7.39 -25.08 2.25
CA GLU A 401 -7.94 -26.39 1.89
C GLU A 401 -9.47 -26.40 1.67
N PRO A 402 -10.29 -25.75 2.51
CA PRO A 402 -11.75 -25.71 2.33
C PRO A 402 -12.24 -24.83 1.18
N PHE A 403 -11.39 -23.93 0.64
CA PHE A 403 -11.79 -23.05 -0.45
C PHE A 403 -11.79 -23.80 -1.79
N PRO A 404 -12.71 -23.47 -2.71
CA PRO A 404 -12.72 -24.08 -4.03
C PRO A 404 -11.42 -23.75 -4.78
N SER A 405 -11.03 -24.62 -5.72
CA SER A 405 -10.08 -24.20 -6.74
C SER A 405 -10.75 -23.21 -7.69
N LEU A 406 -9.96 -22.38 -8.37
CA LEU A 406 -10.47 -21.50 -9.43
C LEU A 406 -11.23 -22.33 -10.49
N PRO A 407 -12.38 -21.86 -10.99
CA PRO A 407 -13.08 -22.50 -12.12
C PRO A 407 -12.14 -22.70 -13.31
N GLN A 408 -12.33 -23.75 -14.11
CA GLN A 408 -11.42 -24.03 -15.23
C GLN A 408 -11.61 -23.09 -16.42
N ASP A 409 -12.81 -22.52 -16.58
CA ASP A 409 -13.24 -21.67 -17.69
C ASP A 409 -13.10 -20.16 -17.42
N GLN A 410 -12.73 -19.78 -16.19
CA GLN A 410 -12.46 -18.38 -15.86
C GLN A 410 -11.24 -17.85 -16.63
N VAL A 411 -11.27 -16.58 -16.99
CA VAL A 411 -10.25 -15.92 -17.83
C VAL A 411 -9.39 -14.89 -17.09
N ILE A 412 -9.66 -14.68 -15.80
CA ILE A 412 -9.04 -13.64 -14.97
C ILE A 412 -7.63 -14.04 -14.55
N ILE A 413 -7.46 -15.27 -14.06
CA ILE A 413 -6.16 -15.84 -13.65
C ILE A 413 -5.69 -16.80 -14.74
N ARG A 414 -4.68 -16.41 -15.51
CA ARG A 414 -4.13 -17.26 -16.56
C ARG A 414 -3.40 -18.49 -16.00
N PRO A 415 -3.39 -19.61 -16.73
CA PRO A 415 -2.60 -20.76 -16.33
C PRO A 415 -1.10 -20.43 -16.36
N LEU A 416 -0.33 -21.05 -15.46
CA LEU A 416 1.13 -20.84 -15.36
C LEU A 416 1.89 -21.19 -16.65
N SER A 417 1.32 -22.05 -17.52
CA SER A 417 1.86 -22.39 -18.82
C SER A 417 1.63 -21.31 -19.89
N ASN A 418 0.69 -20.39 -19.69
CA ASN A 418 0.39 -19.28 -20.59
C ASN A 418 0.18 -17.97 -19.80
N PRO A 419 1.20 -17.50 -19.07
CA PRO A 419 1.09 -16.29 -18.26
C PRO A 419 1.02 -15.05 -19.15
N ILE A 420 0.62 -13.91 -18.56
CA ILE A 420 0.68 -12.62 -19.27
C ILE A 420 2.15 -12.23 -19.51
N LYS A 421 3.02 -12.49 -18.53
CA LYS A 421 4.48 -12.35 -18.62
C LYS A 421 5.15 -13.49 -17.85
N GLN A 422 6.22 -14.05 -18.40
CA GLN A 422 6.96 -15.18 -17.81
C GLN A 422 7.65 -14.83 -16.49
N THR A 423 7.89 -13.53 -16.24
CA THR A 423 8.41 -12.98 -15.00
C THR A 423 7.45 -11.94 -14.44
N GLY A 424 7.74 -11.44 -13.25
CA GLY A 424 7.00 -10.37 -12.61
C GLY A 424 7.09 -9.06 -13.41
N HIS A 425 6.09 -8.21 -13.21
CA HIS A 425 6.04 -6.89 -13.84
C HIS A 425 6.94 -5.86 -13.12
N LEU A 426 7.22 -6.04 -11.82
CA LEU A 426 8.12 -5.14 -11.09
C LEU A 426 9.58 -5.43 -11.45
N GLN A 427 10.35 -4.38 -11.74
CA GLN A 427 11.78 -4.47 -12.02
C GLN A 427 12.51 -3.47 -11.14
N ILE A 428 13.61 -3.90 -10.54
CA ILE A 428 14.52 -3.06 -9.78
C ILE A 428 15.64 -2.61 -10.71
N LEU A 429 15.77 -1.31 -10.91
CA LEU A 429 16.75 -0.73 -11.81
C LEU A 429 17.89 -0.08 -11.01
N ARG A 430 19.14 -0.35 -11.38
CA ARG A 430 20.34 0.30 -10.84
C ARG A 430 21.15 0.97 -11.94
N GLY A 431 22.12 1.79 -11.60
CA GLY A 431 23.02 2.41 -12.58
C GLY A 431 23.47 3.78 -12.10
N ASN A 432 24.19 4.51 -12.96
CA ASN A 432 24.73 5.82 -12.59
C ASN A 432 23.63 6.84 -12.25
N LEU A 433 22.40 6.66 -12.75
CA LEU A 433 21.26 7.54 -12.43
C LEU A 433 20.49 7.12 -11.17
N SER A 434 20.58 5.85 -10.75
CA SER A 434 19.90 5.32 -9.55
C SER A 434 20.76 4.31 -8.77
N PRO A 435 21.87 4.74 -8.15
CA PRO A 435 22.81 3.82 -7.50
C PRO A 435 22.17 3.08 -6.30
N GLY A 436 21.29 3.74 -5.54
CA GLY A 436 20.53 3.13 -4.45
C GLY A 436 19.39 2.22 -4.94
N GLY A 437 19.04 2.30 -6.22
CA GLY A 437 17.98 1.55 -6.86
C GLY A 437 16.78 2.43 -7.23
N ALA A 438 15.94 1.89 -8.11
CA ALA A 438 14.66 2.45 -8.51
C ALA A 438 13.68 1.31 -8.79
N VAL A 439 12.38 1.59 -8.76
CA VAL A 439 11.33 0.60 -9.00
C VAL A 439 10.58 0.97 -10.28
N ALA A 440 10.54 0.02 -11.21
CA ALA A 440 9.81 0.16 -12.46
C ALA A 440 8.69 -0.86 -12.58
N LYS A 441 7.60 -0.48 -13.23
CA LYS A 441 6.56 -1.41 -13.69
C LYS A 441 6.73 -1.62 -15.18
N ILE A 442 7.16 -2.82 -15.56
CA ILE A 442 7.46 -3.18 -16.96
C ILE A 442 6.69 -4.45 -17.33
N THR A 443 5.63 -4.30 -18.12
CA THR A 443 4.75 -5.42 -18.52
C THR A 443 5.31 -6.23 -19.69
N GLY A 444 6.24 -5.64 -20.44
CA GLY A 444 6.89 -6.22 -21.62
C GLY A 444 6.19 -5.86 -22.94
N LYS A 445 4.96 -5.34 -22.91
CA LYS A 445 4.24 -4.84 -24.10
C LYS A 445 4.90 -3.60 -24.70
N GLU A 446 5.51 -2.80 -23.83
CA GLU A 446 6.27 -1.59 -24.15
C GLU A 446 7.68 -1.88 -24.72
N GLY A 447 8.11 -3.15 -24.72
CA GLY A 447 9.49 -3.54 -25.00
C GLY A 447 10.31 -3.72 -23.72
N LEU A 448 11.61 -4.00 -23.88
CA LEU A 448 12.52 -4.25 -22.76
C LEU A 448 13.63 -3.20 -22.61
N VAL A 449 13.77 -2.29 -23.57
CA VAL A 449 14.74 -1.21 -23.56
C VAL A 449 14.10 0.04 -24.13
N PHE A 450 14.32 1.18 -23.48
CA PHE A 450 13.92 2.50 -23.96
C PHE A 450 15.10 3.46 -23.84
N THR A 451 15.42 4.16 -24.94
CA THR A 451 16.44 5.21 -24.97
C THR A 451 15.83 6.47 -25.56
N GLY A 452 16.02 7.60 -24.88
CA GLY A 452 15.47 8.89 -25.30
C GLY A 452 16.21 10.05 -24.65
N LYS A 453 15.98 11.26 -25.17
CA LYS A 453 16.53 12.48 -24.56
C LYS A 453 15.75 12.87 -23.33
N ALA A 454 16.46 13.34 -22.31
CA ALA A 454 15.87 13.85 -21.09
C ALA A 454 15.10 15.15 -21.38
N ARG A 455 13.91 15.24 -20.79
CA ARG A 455 13.21 16.51 -20.60
C ARG A 455 12.86 16.65 -19.14
N VAL A 456 13.40 17.66 -18.47
CA VAL A 456 13.51 17.76 -17.02
C VAL A 456 12.50 18.74 -16.45
N PHE A 457 11.82 18.30 -15.40
CA PHE A 457 10.85 19.07 -14.65
C PHE A 457 11.19 18.97 -13.16
N ASP A 458 11.27 20.12 -12.49
CA ASP A 458 11.58 20.18 -11.05
C ASP A 458 10.36 19.94 -10.14
N LYS A 459 9.16 19.82 -10.72
CA LYS A 459 7.88 19.54 -10.03
C LYS A 459 6.85 18.92 -10.98
N GLU A 460 5.94 18.11 -10.43
CA GLU A 460 4.87 17.44 -11.21
C GLU A 460 4.00 18.44 -11.98
N PHE A 461 3.59 19.54 -11.35
CA PHE A 461 2.70 20.53 -11.98
C PHE A 461 3.30 21.13 -13.27
N ALA A 462 4.63 21.17 -13.39
CA ALA A 462 5.31 21.68 -14.57
C ALA A 462 5.20 20.68 -15.74
N LEU A 463 5.30 19.38 -15.46
CA LEU A 463 5.04 18.33 -16.43
C LEU A 463 3.57 18.33 -16.85
N ASP A 464 2.64 18.40 -15.89
CA ASP A 464 1.21 18.47 -16.17
C ASP A 464 0.87 19.69 -17.06
N ALA A 465 1.45 20.85 -16.77
CA ALA A 465 1.26 22.04 -17.59
C ALA A 465 1.81 21.88 -19.01
N ALA A 466 2.94 21.19 -19.20
CA ALA A 466 3.50 20.91 -20.51
C ALA A 466 2.65 19.91 -21.31
N LEU A 467 2.16 18.85 -20.65
CA LEU A 467 1.23 17.88 -21.24
C LEU A 467 -0.09 18.53 -21.64
N ASN A 468 -0.69 19.34 -20.76
CA ASN A 468 -1.97 20.01 -21.04
C ASN A 468 -1.88 21.04 -22.18
N LYS A 469 -0.68 21.58 -22.45
CA LYS A 469 -0.43 22.51 -23.56
C LYS A 469 0.01 21.81 -24.85
N GLY A 470 0.01 20.46 -24.88
CA GLY A 470 0.48 19.69 -26.04
C GLY A 470 1.96 19.92 -26.37
N GLN A 471 2.80 20.26 -25.38
CA GLN A 471 4.21 20.60 -25.61
C GLN A 471 5.12 19.37 -25.69
N ILE A 472 4.60 18.16 -25.45
CA ILE A 472 5.34 16.90 -25.55
C ILE A 472 5.11 16.32 -26.96
N PRO A 473 6.15 16.24 -27.81
CA PRO A 473 6.01 15.76 -29.20
C PRO A 473 5.80 14.25 -29.28
N HIS A 474 5.14 13.76 -30.34
CA HIS A 474 4.92 12.34 -30.62
C HIS A 474 6.08 11.64 -31.36
N GLY A 475 7.02 12.40 -31.96
CA GLY A 475 8.01 11.88 -32.92
C GLY A 475 9.42 11.62 -32.37
N GLU A 476 9.75 12.12 -31.18
CA GLU A 476 11.07 11.96 -30.56
C GLU A 476 10.93 11.13 -29.28
N ASN A 477 11.80 10.14 -29.07
CA ASN A 477 11.81 9.40 -27.81
C ASN A 477 12.27 10.31 -26.67
N LEU A 478 11.41 10.55 -25.70
CA LEU A 478 11.69 11.40 -24.55
C LEU A 478 11.64 10.62 -23.26
N VAL A 479 12.58 10.90 -22.37
CA VAL A 479 12.53 10.48 -20.96
C VAL A 479 12.16 11.70 -20.14
N LEU A 480 10.91 11.77 -19.69
CA LEU A 480 10.41 12.87 -18.88
C LEU A 480 10.87 12.62 -17.43
N ILE A 481 11.76 13.48 -16.96
CA ILE A 481 12.34 13.41 -15.62
C ILE A 481 11.57 14.38 -14.74
N VAL A 482 10.90 13.87 -13.70
CA VAL A 482 10.27 14.69 -12.66
C VAL A 482 11.05 14.49 -11.38
N ARG A 483 11.77 15.51 -10.93
CA ARG A 483 12.65 15.43 -9.75
C ARG A 483 12.20 16.35 -8.63
N TYR A 484 12.81 16.21 -7.46
CA TYR A 484 12.40 16.89 -6.23
C TYR A 484 10.98 16.52 -5.80
N GLU A 485 10.54 15.31 -6.11
CA GLU A 485 9.28 14.73 -5.65
C GLU A 485 9.52 13.52 -4.73
N GLY A 486 10.77 13.30 -4.29
CA GLY A 486 11.12 12.26 -3.32
C GLY A 486 10.61 12.53 -1.89
N PRO A 487 10.96 11.66 -0.92
CA PRO A 487 10.55 11.79 0.48
C PRO A 487 10.82 13.17 1.08
N LYS A 488 12.02 13.73 0.87
CA LYS A 488 12.39 15.06 1.36
C LYS A 488 12.10 16.18 0.36
N GLY A 489 12.20 15.91 -0.94
CA GLY A 489 12.03 16.89 -2.01
C GLY A 489 10.61 17.34 -2.24
N GLY A 490 9.65 16.41 -2.19
CA GLY A 490 8.22 16.70 -2.29
C GLY A 490 7.84 17.79 -1.29
N PRO A 491 8.16 17.63 0.02
CA PRO A 491 8.25 16.39 0.79
C PRO A 491 6.98 15.54 0.76
N GLY A 492 7.10 14.31 1.24
CA GLY A 492 6.00 13.35 1.36
C GLY A 492 5.89 12.37 0.20
N MET A 493 6.86 12.38 -0.72
CA MET A 493 6.94 11.48 -1.88
C MET A 493 5.60 11.36 -2.62
N PRO A 494 5.02 12.47 -3.15
CA PRO A 494 3.69 12.45 -3.75
C PRO A 494 3.58 11.43 -4.90
N GLU A 495 2.38 10.86 -5.05
CA GLU A 495 2.07 9.94 -6.14
C GLU A 495 1.55 10.70 -7.35
N GLN A 496 2.25 10.55 -8.47
CA GLN A 496 1.96 11.21 -9.73
C GLN A 496 1.06 10.32 -10.59
N LEU A 497 -0.17 10.77 -10.83
CA LEU A 497 -1.14 10.06 -11.67
C LEU A 497 -1.66 10.93 -12.81
N LYS A 498 -1.79 12.25 -12.63
CA LYS A 498 -2.30 13.14 -13.68
C LYS A 498 -1.42 13.08 -14.92
N SER A 499 -0.10 13.20 -14.74
CA SER A 499 0.88 13.12 -15.83
C SER A 499 0.80 11.78 -16.57
N SER A 500 0.76 10.67 -15.85
CA SER A 500 0.77 9.34 -16.45
C SER A 500 -0.56 8.98 -17.12
N ALA A 501 -1.70 9.39 -16.55
CA ALA A 501 -3.02 9.28 -17.17
C ALA A 501 -3.17 10.22 -18.38
N ALA A 502 -2.61 11.43 -18.33
CA ALA A 502 -2.61 12.38 -19.44
C ALA A 502 -1.80 11.86 -20.63
N ILE A 503 -0.66 11.21 -20.39
CA ILE A 503 0.13 10.53 -21.43
C ILE A 503 -0.70 9.44 -22.13
N MET A 504 -1.45 8.65 -21.36
CA MET A 504 -2.35 7.63 -21.92
C MET A 504 -3.49 8.26 -22.71
N GLY A 505 -4.17 9.27 -22.16
CA GLY A 505 -5.26 10.00 -22.82
C GLY A 505 -4.81 10.71 -24.10
N ALA A 506 -3.57 11.22 -24.12
CA ALA A 506 -2.92 11.81 -25.28
C ALA A 506 -2.50 10.77 -26.32
N GLY A 507 -2.35 9.49 -25.92
CA GLY A 507 -1.81 8.40 -26.72
C GLY A 507 -0.35 8.61 -27.12
N LEU A 508 0.46 9.16 -26.21
CA LEU A 508 1.91 9.28 -26.35
C LEU A 508 2.55 7.90 -26.07
N THR A 509 3.19 7.30 -27.07
CA THR A 509 3.87 5.99 -26.95
C THR A 509 5.39 6.10 -26.98
N ASN A 510 5.91 7.30 -27.25
CA ASN A 510 7.31 7.64 -27.41
C ASN A 510 7.91 8.28 -26.14
N VAL A 511 7.30 8.06 -24.98
CA VAL A 511 7.71 8.68 -23.71
C VAL A 511 7.94 7.64 -22.62
N ALA A 512 8.98 7.88 -21.81
CA ALA A 512 9.20 7.20 -20.54
C ALA A 512 9.11 8.21 -19.40
N LEU A 513 8.73 7.75 -18.21
CA LEU A 513 8.59 8.55 -17.00
C LEU A 513 9.60 8.11 -15.96
N VAL A 514 10.37 9.04 -15.40
CA VAL A 514 11.36 8.77 -14.35
C VAL A 514 11.21 9.80 -13.24
N THR A 515 11.14 9.36 -11.98
CA THR A 515 11.02 10.26 -10.83
C THR A 515 11.67 9.71 -9.56
N ASP A 516 12.13 10.62 -8.70
CA ASP A 516 12.47 10.31 -7.30
C ASP A 516 11.23 10.18 -6.39
N GLY A 517 10.05 10.62 -6.86
CA GLY A 517 8.75 10.38 -6.24
C GLY A 517 8.14 9.02 -6.58
N ARG A 518 6.80 8.96 -6.68
CA ARG A 518 6.05 7.75 -7.01
C ARG A 518 5.17 8.00 -8.23
N TYR A 519 4.97 6.98 -9.07
CA TYR A 519 3.93 7.00 -10.09
C TYR A 519 2.83 6.02 -9.73
N SER A 520 1.58 6.42 -10.00
CA SER A 520 0.45 5.53 -9.81
C SER A 520 0.44 4.42 -10.86
N GLY A 521 0.12 3.20 -10.45
CA GLY A 521 0.25 2.01 -11.28
C GLY A 521 -0.71 1.93 -12.48
N ALA A 522 -1.52 2.97 -12.73
CA ALA A 522 -2.58 3.05 -13.74
C ALA A 522 -2.10 3.11 -15.20
N SER A 523 -0.79 3.28 -15.42
CA SER A 523 -0.28 3.73 -16.72
C SER A 523 0.52 2.63 -17.44
N HIS A 524 0.54 2.71 -18.77
CA HIS A 524 1.29 1.80 -19.65
C HIS A 524 2.61 2.45 -20.12
N GLY A 525 3.70 1.69 -20.18
CA GLY A 525 5.00 2.16 -20.65
C GLY A 525 6.12 2.03 -19.62
N PHE A 526 7.29 2.59 -19.93
CA PHE A 526 8.44 2.63 -19.02
C PHE A 526 8.22 3.69 -17.94
N ILE A 527 7.75 3.24 -16.78
CA ILE A 527 7.47 4.11 -15.64
C ILE A 527 8.37 3.69 -14.49
N VAL A 528 9.27 4.58 -14.11
CA VAL A 528 10.27 4.38 -13.08
C VAL A 528 10.05 5.41 -11.96
N GLY A 529 9.82 4.92 -10.75
CA GLY A 529 9.75 5.74 -9.55
C GLY A 529 10.80 5.33 -8.54
N HIS A 530 10.79 5.98 -7.39
CA HIS A 530 11.64 5.64 -6.25
C HIS A 530 13.13 5.71 -6.57
N VAL A 531 13.55 6.62 -7.45
CA VAL A 531 14.97 6.80 -7.76
C VAL A 531 15.71 7.23 -6.50
N VAL A 532 16.68 6.42 -6.06
CA VAL A 532 17.53 6.67 -4.89
C VAL A 532 18.99 6.83 -5.31
N PRO A 533 19.71 7.83 -4.76
CA PRO A 533 19.22 8.90 -3.88
C PRO A 533 18.30 9.89 -4.59
N GLU A 534 17.36 10.50 -3.86
CA GLU A 534 16.46 11.53 -4.39
C GLU A 534 17.20 12.84 -4.73
N ALA A 535 16.60 13.70 -5.55
CA ALA A 535 17.26 14.93 -5.98
C ALA A 535 17.52 15.91 -4.82
N ALA A 536 16.64 15.94 -3.82
CA ALA A 536 16.75 16.89 -2.70
C ALA A 536 17.98 16.65 -1.81
N VAL A 537 18.59 15.47 -1.87
CA VAL A 537 19.82 15.11 -1.15
C VAL A 537 21.04 15.02 -2.08
N GLY A 538 20.92 15.51 -3.32
CA GLY A 538 22.03 15.56 -4.28
C GLY A 538 22.26 14.25 -5.01
N GLY A 539 21.24 13.37 -5.11
CA GLY A 539 21.32 12.17 -5.93
C GLY A 539 21.52 12.49 -7.43
N PRO A 540 22.01 11.54 -8.25
CA PRO A 540 22.31 11.77 -9.67
C PRO A 540 21.16 12.37 -10.48
N ILE A 541 19.90 12.04 -10.15
CA ILE A 541 18.71 12.62 -10.78
C ILE A 541 18.61 14.16 -10.64
N ALA A 542 19.24 14.76 -9.61
CA ALA A 542 19.37 16.22 -9.46
C ALA A 542 20.26 16.88 -10.52
N LEU A 543 21.08 16.10 -11.22
CA LEU A 543 22.13 16.58 -12.11
C LEU A 543 21.77 16.42 -13.59
N VAL A 544 20.67 15.73 -13.89
CA VAL A 544 20.15 15.58 -15.25
C VAL A 544 19.77 16.96 -15.82
N GLN A 545 20.11 17.18 -17.09
CA GLN A 545 19.79 18.37 -17.87
C GLN A 545 18.99 17.99 -19.12
N ASP A 546 18.25 18.94 -19.68
CA ASP A 546 17.54 18.75 -20.94
C ASP A 546 18.51 18.33 -22.05
N GLY A 547 18.15 17.27 -22.78
CA GLY A 547 18.94 16.74 -23.89
C GLY A 547 19.90 15.59 -23.54
N ASP A 548 20.21 15.36 -22.25
CA ASP A 548 20.99 14.19 -21.83
C ASP A 548 20.33 12.90 -22.33
N VAL A 549 21.10 11.93 -22.82
CA VAL A 549 20.53 10.66 -23.31
C VAL A 549 20.38 9.70 -22.13
N ILE A 550 19.16 9.21 -21.90
CA ILE A 550 18.86 8.26 -20.83
C ILE A 550 18.45 6.92 -21.43
N THR A 551 18.95 5.84 -20.84
CA THR A 551 18.60 4.45 -21.20
C THR A 551 18.00 3.72 -20.00
N ILE A 552 16.83 3.13 -20.22
CA ILE A 552 16.10 2.27 -19.29
C ILE A 552 16.11 0.86 -19.88
N SER A 553 16.68 -0.12 -19.19
CA SER A 553 16.80 -1.49 -19.68
C SER A 553 16.32 -2.50 -18.65
N ALA A 554 15.21 -3.17 -18.97
CA ALA A 554 14.70 -4.34 -18.24
C ALA A 554 15.49 -5.62 -18.56
N LYS A 555 16.37 -5.60 -19.58
CA LYS A 555 17.23 -6.75 -19.90
C LYS A 555 18.39 -6.87 -18.92
N THR A 556 18.96 -5.73 -18.58
CA THR A 556 20.14 -5.60 -17.72
C THR A 556 19.79 -5.04 -16.34
N ASN A 557 18.52 -4.69 -16.11
CA ASN A 557 18.04 -4.02 -14.90
C ASN A 557 18.80 -2.71 -14.63
N THR A 558 19.00 -1.92 -15.70
CA THR A 558 19.77 -0.68 -15.64
C THR A 558 18.94 0.57 -15.92
N LEU A 559 19.23 1.64 -15.18
CA LEU A 559 18.81 3.02 -15.44
C LEU A 559 20.08 3.89 -15.51
N SER A 560 20.40 4.39 -16.69
CA SER A 560 21.64 5.13 -16.92
C SER A 560 21.46 6.39 -17.75
N MET A 561 22.32 7.37 -17.51
CA MET A 561 22.47 8.56 -18.35
C MET A 561 23.84 8.57 -19.03
N ASP A 562 23.89 8.99 -20.30
CA ASP A 562 25.09 9.10 -21.12
C ASP A 562 25.78 10.46 -20.87
N VAL A 563 26.32 10.60 -19.67
CA VAL A 563 27.07 11.78 -19.18
C VAL A 563 28.31 11.23 -18.49
N SER A 564 29.49 11.81 -18.76
CA SER A 564 30.73 11.29 -18.18
C SER A 564 30.80 11.56 -16.67
N ASP A 565 31.57 10.74 -15.94
CA ASP A 565 31.74 10.88 -14.50
C ASP A 565 32.35 12.25 -14.13
N GLU A 566 33.22 12.81 -14.97
CA GLU A 566 33.79 14.15 -14.79
C GLU A 566 32.71 15.23 -14.86
N GLU A 567 31.84 15.18 -15.86
CA GLU A 567 30.76 16.15 -16.02
C GLU A 567 29.73 16.01 -14.89
N ILE A 568 29.41 14.79 -14.46
CA ILE A 568 28.56 14.54 -13.27
C ILE A 568 29.18 15.19 -12.03
N ALA A 569 30.48 15.01 -11.81
CA ALA A 569 31.19 15.61 -10.67
C ALA A 569 31.21 17.14 -10.73
N GLU A 570 31.35 17.73 -11.93
CA GLU A 570 31.26 19.19 -12.12
C GLU A 570 29.86 19.72 -11.84
N ARG A 571 28.82 19.07 -12.39
CA ARG A 571 27.41 19.40 -12.12
C ARG A 571 27.10 19.32 -10.62
N LEU A 572 27.62 18.29 -9.92
CA LEU A 572 27.44 18.13 -8.48
C LEU A 572 28.11 19.25 -7.66
N LYS A 573 29.30 19.72 -8.06
CA LYS A 573 29.96 20.87 -7.40
C LYS A 573 29.16 22.16 -7.53
N ALA A 574 28.45 22.33 -8.67
CA ALA A 574 27.59 23.48 -8.92
C ALA A 574 26.22 23.36 -8.24
N TRP A 575 25.78 22.13 -7.92
CA TRP A 575 24.48 21.87 -7.31
C TRP A 575 24.39 22.44 -5.90
N LYS A 576 23.25 23.05 -5.59
CA LYS A 576 22.92 23.58 -4.27
C LYS A 576 21.66 22.91 -3.76
N PRO A 577 21.67 22.38 -2.52
CA PRO A 577 20.48 21.83 -1.91
C PRO A 577 19.30 22.81 -1.97
N PRO A 578 18.14 22.41 -2.48
CA PRO A 578 16.98 23.29 -2.53
C PRO A 578 16.56 23.66 -1.10
N LYS A 579 16.17 24.91 -0.90
CA LYS A 579 15.59 25.34 0.37
C LYS A 579 14.24 24.64 0.55
N SER A 580 14.01 24.03 1.72
CA SER A 580 12.72 23.40 1.98
C SER A 580 11.58 24.42 1.89
N ALA A 581 10.52 24.03 1.18
CA ALA A 581 9.28 24.80 1.09
C ALA A 581 8.49 24.84 2.41
N VAL A 582 8.81 23.97 3.37
CA VAL A 582 8.11 23.85 4.65
C VAL A 582 9.11 23.87 5.81
N ASN A 583 8.78 24.59 6.90
CA ASN A 583 9.65 24.69 8.09
C ASN A 583 8.90 24.43 9.41
N ARG A 584 7.60 24.13 9.35
CA ARG A 584 6.71 23.81 10.47
C ARG A 584 5.66 22.78 10.03
N GLY A 585 4.95 22.22 11.00
CA GLY A 585 3.89 21.24 10.74
C GLY A 585 4.41 19.84 10.41
N VAL A 586 3.50 18.95 10.02
CA VAL A 586 3.80 17.52 9.87
C VAL A 586 4.80 17.21 8.77
N LEU A 587 4.74 17.90 7.62
CA LEU A 587 5.68 17.69 6.53
C LEU A 587 7.11 18.11 6.89
N ALA A 588 7.27 19.16 7.72
CA ALA A 588 8.59 19.55 8.20
C ALA A 588 9.18 18.52 9.18
N LYS A 589 8.34 17.91 10.04
CA LYS A 589 8.75 16.78 10.89
C LYS A 589 9.15 15.56 10.04
N TYR A 590 8.30 15.20 9.08
CA TYR A 590 8.55 14.09 8.14
C TYR A 590 9.87 14.28 7.40
N GLN A 591 10.08 15.42 6.75
CA GLN A 591 11.31 15.71 6.01
C GLN A 591 12.58 15.61 6.86
N ARG A 592 12.49 15.90 8.17
CA ARG A 592 13.61 15.83 9.12
C ARG A 592 13.98 14.38 9.47
N LEU A 593 12.98 13.50 9.53
CA LEU A 593 13.10 12.14 10.07
C LEU A 593 13.15 11.06 8.99
N VAL A 594 12.63 11.35 7.79
CA VAL A 594 12.42 10.32 6.78
C VAL A 594 13.73 9.81 6.17
N GLY A 595 13.84 8.49 6.07
CA GLY A 595 14.85 7.78 5.28
C GLY A 595 14.53 7.80 3.78
N ASP A 596 15.39 7.18 2.97
CA ASP A 596 15.15 7.08 1.54
C ASP A 596 14.13 5.98 1.17
N ALA A 597 13.71 5.94 -0.10
CA ALA A 597 12.72 5.00 -0.59
C ALA A 597 13.20 3.54 -0.65
N SER A 598 14.51 3.28 -0.76
CA SER A 598 15.09 1.94 -0.78
C SER A 598 15.09 1.27 0.60
N HIS A 599 14.87 2.07 1.66
CA HIS A 599 14.63 1.63 3.03
C HIS A 599 13.18 1.87 3.48
N GLY A 600 12.24 1.96 2.53
CA GLY A 600 10.81 2.08 2.83
C GLY A 600 10.34 3.48 3.25
N ALA A 601 11.18 4.51 3.16
CA ALA A 601 10.88 5.89 3.59
C ALA A 601 10.29 5.97 5.01
N MET A 602 10.87 5.20 5.94
CA MET A 602 10.49 5.18 7.37
C MET A 602 10.94 6.45 8.09
N THR A 603 10.33 6.78 9.23
CA THR A 603 10.65 7.99 10.04
C THR A 603 11.23 7.70 11.42
N ASP A 604 11.46 6.43 11.75
CA ASP A 604 11.95 5.94 13.05
C ASP A 604 13.25 5.11 12.92
N LEU A 605 14.07 5.41 11.90
CA LEU A 605 15.40 4.83 11.70
C LEU A 605 16.47 5.82 12.21
N PHE A 606 16.75 5.81 13.50
CA PHE A 606 17.72 6.70 14.17
C PHE A 606 18.77 5.94 14.97
#